data_AF-A0A7C3C3A4-F1
#
_entry.id   AF-A0A7C3C3A4-F1
#
_cell.length_a   1.000
_cell.length_b   1.000
_cell.length_c   1.000
_cell.angle_alpha   90.00
_cell.angle_beta   90.00
_cell.angle_gamma   90.00
#
_symmetry.space_group_name_H-M   'P 1'
#
loop_
_entity.id
_entity.type
_entity.pdbx_description
1 polymer ?
#
loop_
_entity_poly.entity_id
_entity_poly.type
_entity_poly.pdbx_seq_one_letter_code
_entity_poly.pdbx_strand_id
1 'polypeptide(L)'
;MENISKELQKSLFGRGAEWWARASNISNILAPICLIIGILGDAMNRTLGLESMNWFIMAAALWLAGLSAWHIAYSAAKEGYKK
;
A
#
# COMPACT_ATOMS: atom_id res chain seq x y z
N MET A 1 11.22 0.28 27.62
CA MET A 1 10.00 0.24 26.78
C MET A 1 9.02 -0.65 27.50
N GLU A 2 7.91 -0.04 27.88
CA GLU A 2 6.92 -0.56 28.81
C GLU A 2 6.32 -1.88 28.31
N ASN A 3 6.08 -2.80 29.24
CA ASN A 3 5.69 -4.19 28.99
C ASN A 3 4.29 -4.24 28.38
N ILE A 4 4.18 -4.01 27.07
CA ILE A 4 2.90 -4.06 26.34
C ILE A 4 2.33 -5.47 26.52
N SER A 5 1.12 -5.56 27.09
CA SER A 5 0.48 -6.84 27.36
C SER A 5 0.31 -7.65 26.08
N LYS A 6 0.49 -8.97 26.16
CA LYS A 6 0.36 -9.88 25.00
C LYS A 6 -1.01 -9.77 24.33
N GLU A 7 -2.05 -9.41 25.08
CA GLU A 7 -3.39 -9.13 24.54
C GLU A 7 -3.44 -7.83 23.73
N LEU A 8 -2.82 -6.76 24.22
CA LEU A 8 -2.71 -5.51 23.47
C LEU A 8 -1.90 -5.71 22.19
N GLN A 9 -0.83 -6.50 22.25
CA GLN A 9 -0.03 -6.86 21.08
C GLN A 9 -0.85 -7.68 20.07
N LYS A 10 -1.71 -8.60 20.52
CA LYS A 10 -2.58 -9.39 19.65
C LYS A 10 -3.72 -8.54 19.05
N SER A 11 -4.24 -7.58 19.80
CA SER A 11 -5.25 -6.62 19.35
C SER A 11 -4.69 -5.63 18.32
N LEU A 12 -3.53 -5.04 18.61
CA LEU A 12 -2.85 -4.08 17.74
C LEU A 12 -2.27 -4.74 16.48
N PHE A 13 -1.74 -5.97 16.61
CA PHE A 13 -1.00 -6.63 15.54
C PHE A 13 -1.77 -7.77 14.83
N GLY A 14 -3.04 -7.98 15.19
CA GLY A 14 -4.05 -8.79 14.51
C GLY A 14 -3.53 -10.01 13.73
N ARG A 15 -3.86 -10.07 12.43
CA ARG A 15 -3.47 -11.15 11.50
C ARG A 15 -1.94 -11.30 11.37
N GLY A 16 -1.50 -12.53 11.08
CA GLY A 16 -0.08 -12.89 10.96
C GLY A 16 0.70 -12.06 9.93
N ALA A 17 2.00 -11.90 10.15
CA ALA A 17 2.89 -11.11 9.28
C ALA A 17 2.85 -11.56 7.82
N GLU A 18 2.64 -12.86 7.56
CA GLU A 18 2.51 -13.42 6.21
C GLU A 18 1.35 -12.83 5.42
N TRP A 19 0.23 -12.48 6.06
CA TRP A 19 -0.93 -11.90 5.38
C TRP A 19 -0.62 -10.48 4.90
N TRP A 20 0.01 -9.68 5.76
CA TRP A 20 0.42 -8.32 5.45
C TRP A 20 1.56 -8.28 4.42
N ALA A 21 2.48 -9.25 4.46
CA ALA A 21 3.53 -9.40 3.45
C ALA A 21 2.94 -9.71 2.05
N ARG A 22 1.94 -10.61 1.97
CA ARG A 22 1.24 -10.91 0.72
C ARG A 22 0.46 -9.69 0.20
N ALA A 23 -0.25 -8.98 1.08
CA ALA A 23 -0.97 -7.76 0.72
C ALA A 23 -0.03 -6.64 0.21
N SER A 24 1.14 -6.51 0.84
CA SER A 24 2.20 -5.59 0.40
C SER A 24 2.73 -5.97 -0.98
N ASN A 25 3.06 -7.24 -1.21
CA ASN A 25 3.55 -7.69 -2.52
C ASN A 25 2.55 -7.44 -3.65
N ILE A 26 1.27 -7.72 -3.42
CA ILE A 26 0.21 -7.45 -4.40
C ILE A 26 0.13 -5.95 -4.69
N SER A 27 0.10 -5.12 -3.64
CA SER A 27 0.03 -3.66 -3.78
C SER A 27 1.25 -3.07 -4.47
N ASN A 28 2.44 -3.64 -4.24
CA ASN A 28 3.70 -3.22 -4.84
C ASN A 28 3.77 -3.53 -6.34
N ILE A 29 2.99 -4.52 -6.82
CA ILE A 29 2.84 -4.82 -8.25
C ILE A 29 1.70 -4.02 -8.86
N LEU A 30 0.56 -3.88 -8.16
CA LEU A 30 -0.61 -3.17 -8.67
C LEU A 30 -0.36 -1.67 -8.82
N ALA A 31 0.33 -1.04 -7.86
CA ALA A 31 0.63 0.39 -7.89
C ALA A 31 1.39 0.84 -9.17
N PRO A 32 2.52 0.23 -9.56
CA PRO A 32 3.20 0.61 -10.79
C PRO A 32 2.37 0.29 -12.04
N ILE A 33 1.57 -0.78 -12.05
CA ILE A 33 0.67 -1.10 -13.18
C ILE A 33 -0.36 0.02 -13.37
N CYS A 34 -1.02 0.46 -12.30
CA CYS A 34 -1.98 1.55 -12.36
C CYS A 34 -1.30 2.87 -12.79
N LEU A 35 -0.10 3.17 -12.32
CA LEU A 35 0.67 4.33 -12.76
C LEU A 35 0.97 4.28 -14.28
N ILE A 36 1.43 3.14 -14.78
CA ILE A 36 1.72 2.96 -16.21
C ILE A 36 0.45 3.14 -17.05
N ILE A 37 -0.66 2.53 -16.64
CA ILE A 37 -1.94 2.66 -17.36
C ILE A 37 -2.44 4.10 -17.33
N GLY A 38 -2.31 4.82 -16.22
CA GLY A 38 -2.70 6.24 -16.11
C GLY A 38 -1.86 7.13 -17.04
N ILE A 39 -0.54 6.90 -17.11
CA ILE A 39 0.36 7.64 -18.00
C ILE A 39 0.08 7.33 -19.48
N LEU A 40 -0.11 6.05 -19.82
CA LEU A 40 -0.44 5.65 -21.20
C LEU A 40 -1.82 6.17 -21.63
N GLY A 41 -2.80 6.13 -20.74
CA GLY A 41 -4.14 6.68 -20.97
C GLY A 41 -4.10 8.19 -21.20
N ASP A 42 -3.21 8.90 -20.52
CA ASP A 42 -3.00 10.34 -20.74
C ASP A 42 -2.29 10.62 -22.07
N ALA A 43 -1.24 9.85 -22.38
CA ALA A 43 -0.48 9.99 -23.63
C ALA A 43 -1.32 9.67 -24.88
N MET A 44 -2.32 8.80 -24.75
CA MET A 44 -3.27 8.48 -25.83
C MET A 44 -4.40 9.51 -25.99
N ASN A 45 -4.52 10.45 -25.06
CA ASN A 45 -5.61 11.42 -25.08
C ASN A 45 -5.33 12.60 -26.03
N ARG A 46 -6.41 13.13 -26.62
CA ARG A 46 -6.34 14.28 -27.55
C ARG A 46 -6.63 15.62 -26.86
N THR A 47 -6.98 15.59 -25.59
CA THR A 47 -7.29 16.75 -24.75
C THR A 47 -6.06 17.19 -23.96
N LEU A 48 -5.88 18.50 -23.81
CA LEU A 48 -4.81 19.05 -22.97
C LEU A 48 -5.19 18.86 -21.49
N GLY A 49 -4.62 17.83 -20.86
CA GLY A 49 -4.77 17.50 -19.45
C GLY A 49 -5.32 16.09 -19.20
N LEU A 50 -5.01 15.52 -18.03
CA LEU A 50 -5.51 14.20 -17.65
C LEU A 50 -7.03 14.17 -17.61
N GLU A 51 -7.64 13.26 -18.38
CA GLU A 51 -9.04 12.91 -18.22
C GLU A 51 -9.33 12.39 -16.81
N SER A 52 -10.55 12.61 -16.35
CA SER A 52 -11.01 12.23 -15.01
C SER A 52 -10.75 10.76 -14.67
N MET A 53 -10.84 9.87 -15.67
CA MET A 53 -10.55 8.45 -15.50
C MET A 53 -9.05 8.17 -15.27
N ASN A 54 -8.16 8.86 -15.98
CA ASN A 54 -6.71 8.72 -15.79
C ASN A 54 -6.28 9.27 -14.43
N TRP A 55 -6.88 10.38 -13.99
CA TRP A 55 -6.68 10.92 -12.63
C TRP A 55 -7.10 9.92 -11.56
N PHE A 56 -8.25 9.28 -11.72
CA PHE A 56 -8.73 8.27 -10.80
C PHE A 56 -7.77 7.06 -10.73
N ILE A 57 -7.30 6.58 -11.88
CA ILE A 57 -6.33 5.48 -11.96
C ILE A 57 -5.01 5.86 -11.26
N MET A 58 -4.54 7.09 -11.44
CA MET A 58 -3.33 7.59 -10.81
C MET A 58 -3.49 7.75 -9.30
N ALA A 59 -4.64 8.25 -8.84
CA ALA A 59 -4.97 8.35 -7.41
C ALA A 59 -5.06 6.96 -6.75
N ALA A 60 -5.68 5.99 -7.43
CA ALA A 60 -5.74 4.61 -6.96
C ALA A 60 -4.34 3.99 -6.86
N ALA A 61 -3.46 4.24 -7.83
CA ALA A 61 -2.07 3.79 -7.81
C ALA A 61 -1.31 4.32 -6.59
N LEU A 62 -1.40 5.63 -6.34
CA LEU A 62 -0.76 6.29 -5.20
C LEU A 62 -1.31 5.80 -3.86
N TRP A 63 -2.62 5.55 -3.79
CA TRP A 63 -3.25 5.01 -2.59
C TRP A 63 -2.79 3.58 -2.29
N LEU A 64 -2.69 2.72 -3.31
CA LEU A 64 -2.17 1.35 -3.18
C LEU A 64 -0.69 1.34 -2.77
N ALA A 65 0.12 2.26 -3.31
CA ALA A 65 1.51 2.45 -2.88
C ALA A 65 1.61 2.91 -1.42
N GLY A 66 0.74 3.83 -0.99
CA GLY A 66 0.67 4.26 0.42
C GLY A 66 0.29 3.12 1.36
N LEU A 67 -0.66 2.28 0.94
CA LEU A 67 -1.07 1.08 1.68
C LEU A 67 0.04 0.04 1.78
N SER A 68 0.81 -0.20 0.71
CA SER A 68 1.93 -1.13 0.77
C SER A 68 3.00 -0.64 1.76
N ALA A 69 3.35 0.64 1.70
CA ALA A 69 4.30 1.26 2.63
C ALA A 69 3.81 1.17 4.08
N TRP A 70 2.51 1.40 4.32
CA TRP A 70 1.91 1.25 5.65
C TRP A 70 2.03 -0.19 6.17
N HIS A 71 1.76 -1.20 5.34
CA HIS A 71 1.89 -2.61 5.74
C HIS A 71 3.33 -3.02 6.05
N ILE A 72 4.30 -2.51 5.29
CA ILE A 72 5.73 -2.75 5.51
C ILE A 72 6.15 -2.10 6.85
N ALA A 73 5.79 -0.84 7.06
CA ALA A 73 6.09 -0.13 8.31
C ALA A 73 5.44 -0.81 9.53
N TYR A 74 4.19 -1.26 9.40
CA TYR A 74 3.48 -2.00 10.44
C TYR A 74 4.14 -3.34 10.78
N SER A 75 4.59 -4.08 9.76
CA SER A 75 5.33 -5.33 9.95
C SER A 75 6.68 -5.10 10.60
N ALA A 76 7.43 -4.08 10.16
CA ALA A 76 8.70 -3.69 10.75
C ALA A 76 8.57 -3.27 12.22
N ALA A 77 7.52 -2.50 12.56
CA ALA A 77 7.20 -2.15 13.93
C ALA A 77 6.90 -3.41 14.78
N LYS A 78 6.08 -4.33 14.27
CA LYS A 78 5.74 -5.60 14.94
C LYS A 78 6.98 -6.46 15.24
N GLU A 79 7.93 -6.52 14.31
CA GLU A 79 9.21 -7.24 14.51
C GLU A 79 10.13 -6.53 15.51
N GLY A 80 10.19 -5.20 15.47
CA GLY A 80 10.92 -4.39 16.45
C GLY A 80 10.41 -4.58 17.88
N TYR A 81 9.10 -4.82 18.07
CA TYR A 81 8.49 -5.15 19.37
C TYR A 81 8.73 -6.58 19.86
N LYS A 82 9.22 -7.49 19.00
CA LYS A 82 9.52 -8.88 19.39
C LYS A 82 10.97 -9.08 19.83
N LYS A 83 11.85 -8.13 19.56
CA LYS A 83 13.25 -8.11 20.05
C LYS A 83 13.34 -7.37 21.38
#